data_AF-A0A940P0C2-F1
#
_entry.id   AF-A0A940P0C2-F1
#
_cell.length_a   1.000
_cell.length_b   1.000
_cell.length_c   1.000
_cell.angle_alpha   90.00
_cell.angle_beta   90.00
_cell.angle_gamma   90.00
#
_symmetry.space_group_name_H-M   'P 1'
#
loop_
_entity.id
_entity.type
_entity.pdbx_description
1 polymer ?
#
loop_
_entity_poly.entity_id
_entity_poly.type
_entity_poly.pdbx_seq_one_letter_code
_entity_poly.pdbx_strand_id
1 'polypeptide(L)'
;PTVKELMDALFALPQFARTGIRMDEIEVQLRDQDGILPPEQYSDIPLDRVWSFVLKSEDSIYFISYHTQQTDDEYGIHNWWVIESRALQDAGRALYVAIPCALAKLTNGLTGSGDSAWHNGRDDYTGTEMWDEFVQTELPYCFAKKPFFCPVLNAELIVEGGGQWGRKVTEPYMRRCQNVLLHMPDALLDAICGAAKKYWLDTKGWKETNAVRPVLMTEDSPAGEILQYIHFDTLELYTPKDESQIGFGLFGKCDWGERAYIEAVILDNDLIYLGGVEMMSPWEYDKCREEYREAFGSYESFDRRNYARN
;
A
#
# COMPACT_ATOMS: atom_id res chain seq x y z
N PRO A 1 3.16 -18.30 13.00
CA PRO A 1 3.74 -17.53 14.12
C PRO A 1 3.20 -18.06 15.44
N THR A 2 4.03 -18.07 16.47
CA THR A 2 3.70 -18.47 17.86
C THR A 2 3.43 -17.25 18.73
N VAL A 3 2.84 -17.45 19.91
CA VAL A 3 2.68 -16.39 20.91
C VAL A 3 4.03 -15.81 21.33
N LYS A 4 5.05 -16.65 21.51
CA LYS A 4 6.40 -16.18 21.85
C LYS A 4 6.96 -15.25 20.78
N GLU A 5 6.83 -15.61 19.50
CA GLU A 5 7.30 -14.74 18.40
C GLU A 5 6.56 -13.41 18.39
N LEU A 6 5.25 -13.41 18.66
CA LEU A 6 4.47 -12.18 18.80
C LEU A 6 4.93 -11.33 19.97
N MET A 7 5.15 -11.95 21.13
CA MET A 7 5.63 -11.25 22.33
C MET A 7 7.04 -10.70 22.12
N ASP A 8 7.97 -11.48 21.56
CA ASP A 8 9.31 -11.01 21.22
C ASP A 8 9.24 -9.81 20.25
N ALA A 9 8.36 -9.88 19.25
CA ALA A 9 8.13 -8.77 18.32
C ALA A 9 7.51 -7.55 19.00
N LEU A 10 6.56 -7.75 19.93
CA LEU A 10 5.84 -6.72 20.67
C LEU A 10 6.77 -5.98 21.64
N PHE A 11 7.55 -6.70 22.44
CA PHE A 11 8.50 -6.12 23.40
C PHE A 11 9.71 -5.46 22.73
N ALA A 12 9.99 -5.79 21.46
CA ALA A 12 10.98 -5.07 20.67
C ALA A 12 10.49 -3.69 20.18
N LEU A 13 9.21 -3.36 20.33
CA LEU A 13 8.63 -2.10 19.88
C LEU A 13 8.82 -0.99 20.91
N PRO A 14 9.44 0.14 20.55
CA PRO A 14 9.59 1.29 21.45
C PRO A 14 8.26 1.82 22.01
N GLN A 15 7.16 1.65 21.28
CA GLN A 15 5.81 2.10 21.65
C GLN A 15 5.25 1.21 22.76
N PHE A 16 5.48 -0.09 22.68
CA PHE A 16 5.11 -1.02 23.75
C PHE A 16 5.90 -0.74 25.02
N ALA A 17 7.20 -0.44 24.92
CA ALA A 17 8.02 -0.09 26.08
C ALA A 17 7.50 1.12 26.87
N ARG A 18 6.79 2.06 26.22
CA ARG A 18 6.16 3.22 26.86
C ARG A 18 4.93 2.87 27.69
N THR A 19 4.32 1.70 27.47
CA THR A 19 3.15 1.26 28.25
C THR A 19 3.52 0.91 29.69
N GLY A 20 4.78 0.58 29.95
CA GLY A 20 5.23 0.07 31.26
C GLY A 20 4.80 -1.38 31.55
N ILE A 21 4.06 -2.03 30.63
CA ILE A 21 3.54 -3.38 30.80
C ILE A 21 4.68 -4.40 30.70
N ARG A 22 4.70 -5.33 31.66
CA ARG A 22 5.69 -6.39 31.78
C ARG A 22 5.14 -7.72 31.25
N MET A 23 6.03 -8.65 30.90
CA MET A 23 5.62 -9.95 30.33
C MET A 23 4.76 -10.77 31.31
N ASP A 24 5.04 -10.67 32.62
CA ASP A 24 4.30 -11.35 33.68
C ASP A 24 2.89 -10.79 33.90
N GLU A 25 2.55 -9.68 33.25
CA GLU A 25 1.24 -9.02 33.29
C GLU A 25 0.35 -9.40 32.09
N ILE A 26 0.84 -10.27 31.21
CA ILE A 26 0.15 -10.74 30.01
C ILE A 26 -0.42 -12.14 30.22
N GLU A 27 -1.74 -12.22 30.11
CA GLU A 27 -2.52 -13.44 30.19
C GLU A 27 -3.08 -13.81 28.81
N VAL A 28 -3.13 -15.10 28.48
CA VAL A 28 -3.57 -15.59 27.16
C VAL A 28 -4.79 -16.48 27.28
N GLN A 29 -5.84 -16.19 26.51
CA GLN A 29 -7.04 -17.03 26.43
C GLN A 29 -7.08 -17.78 25.09
N LEU A 30 -7.23 -19.11 25.14
CA LEU A 30 -7.29 -19.95 23.94
C LEU A 30 -8.70 -20.05 23.37
N ARG A 31 -8.80 -20.24 22.04
CA ARG A 31 -10.05 -20.36 21.30
C ARG A 31 -10.90 -21.56 21.75
N ASP A 32 -10.23 -22.67 22.04
CA ASP A 32 -10.87 -23.97 22.24
C ASP A 32 -10.93 -24.37 23.73
N GLN A 33 -10.62 -23.46 24.65
CA GLN A 33 -10.55 -23.76 26.08
C GLN A 33 -11.12 -22.63 26.93
N ASP A 34 -12.00 -23.00 27.87
CA ASP A 34 -12.39 -22.11 28.96
C ASP A 34 -11.24 -22.01 29.95
N GLY A 35 -10.45 -20.94 29.84
CA GLY A 35 -9.35 -20.69 30.76
C GLY A 35 -8.35 -19.66 30.27
N ILE A 36 -7.69 -19.03 31.23
CA ILE A 36 -6.56 -18.14 30.99
C ILE A 36 -5.28 -18.92 31.29
N LEU A 37 -4.35 -18.92 30.34
CA LEU A 37 -3.02 -19.49 30.51
C LEU A 37 -2.06 -18.41 31.03
N PRO A 38 -1.22 -18.76 32.02
CA PRO A 38 -0.16 -17.88 32.50
C PRO A 38 1.03 -17.84 31.52
N PRO A 39 1.90 -16.82 31.59
CA PRO A 39 3.08 -16.59 30.74
C PRO A 39 3.89 -17.83 30.34
N GLU A 40 4.14 -18.69 31.32
CA GLU A 40 4.96 -19.87 31.17
C GLU A 40 4.31 -21.01 30.36
N GLN A 41 3.01 -20.94 30.07
CA GLN A 41 2.25 -22.02 29.42
C GLN A 41 1.85 -21.74 27.98
N TYR A 42 2.00 -20.51 27.49
CA TYR A 42 1.50 -20.13 26.16
C TYR A 42 2.57 -19.86 25.09
N SER A 43 3.86 -19.85 25.45
CA SER A 43 4.95 -19.41 24.55
C SER A 43 4.94 -20.12 23.19
N ASP A 44 4.79 -21.44 23.16
CA ASP A 44 4.86 -22.23 21.91
C ASP A 44 3.51 -22.39 21.20
N ILE A 45 2.45 -21.72 21.68
CA ILE A 45 1.12 -21.85 21.11
C ILE A 45 1.06 -21.13 19.77
N PRO A 46 0.59 -21.79 18.69
CA PRO A 46 0.31 -21.13 17.42
C PRO A 46 -0.74 -20.02 17.57
N LEU A 47 -0.50 -18.85 16.97
CA LEU A 47 -1.40 -17.69 17.10
C LEU A 47 -2.82 -17.97 16.57
N ASP A 48 -3.01 -18.90 15.63
CA ASP A 48 -4.32 -19.27 15.09
C ASP A 48 -5.22 -20.02 16.10
N ARG A 49 -4.66 -20.42 17.25
CA ARG A 49 -5.37 -21.10 18.35
C ARG A 49 -5.76 -20.19 19.51
N VAL A 50 -5.39 -18.93 19.45
CA VAL A 50 -5.58 -17.99 20.56
C VAL A 50 -6.74 -17.04 20.24
N TRP A 51 -7.52 -16.69 21.26
CA TRP A 51 -8.70 -15.84 21.16
C TRP A 51 -8.45 -14.42 21.62
N SER A 52 -7.70 -14.25 22.70
CA SER A 52 -7.41 -12.93 23.25
C SER A 52 -6.14 -12.90 24.09
N PHE A 53 -5.54 -11.72 24.14
CA PHE A 53 -4.61 -11.29 25.17
C PHE A 53 -5.37 -10.47 26.20
N VAL A 54 -5.25 -10.84 27.47
CA VAL A 54 -5.70 -10.02 28.58
C VAL A 54 -4.46 -9.39 29.19
N LEU A 55 -4.35 -8.08 29.11
CA LEU A 55 -3.25 -7.34 29.72
C LEU A 55 -3.75 -6.68 31.00
N LYS A 56 -3.10 -6.97 32.12
CA LYS A 56 -3.45 -6.40 33.43
C LYS A 56 -2.41 -5.38 33.85
N SER A 57 -2.81 -4.12 33.92
CA SER A 57 -2.06 -3.06 34.62
C SER A 57 -2.63 -2.90 36.04
N GLU A 58 -1.89 -2.25 36.94
CA GLU A 58 -2.35 -1.92 38.30
C GLU A 58 -3.72 -1.23 38.30
N ASP A 59 -3.98 -0.39 37.29
CA ASP A 59 -5.18 0.45 37.21
C ASP A 59 -6.14 0.08 36.07
N SER A 60 -5.85 -0.93 35.24
CA SER A 60 -6.64 -1.21 34.03
C SER A 60 -6.53 -2.64 33.53
N ILE A 61 -7.61 -3.15 32.94
CA ILE A 61 -7.61 -4.41 32.20
C ILE A 61 -7.88 -4.10 30.74
N TYR A 62 -6.91 -4.41 29.88
CA TYR A 62 -7.05 -4.30 28.44
C TYR A 62 -7.35 -5.68 27.88
N PHE A 63 -8.46 -5.78 27.16
CA PHE A 63 -8.82 -6.99 26.43
C PHE A 63 -8.46 -6.77 24.99
N ILE A 64 -7.55 -7.57 24.44
CA ILE A 64 -7.20 -7.52 23.03
C ILE A 64 -7.53 -8.86 22.41
N SER A 65 -8.72 -8.94 21.80
CA SER A 65 -9.15 -10.15 21.11
C SER A 65 -8.58 -10.16 19.71
N TYR A 66 -8.16 -11.34 19.27
CA TYR A 66 -7.77 -11.56 17.90
C TYR A 66 -8.30 -12.87 17.38
N HIS A 67 -8.79 -12.82 16.15
CA HIS A 67 -9.25 -14.00 15.45
C HIS A 67 -8.85 -13.89 13.99
N THR A 68 -8.50 -15.03 13.41
CA THR A 68 -8.39 -15.16 11.96
C THR A 68 -9.80 -15.24 11.41
N GLN A 69 -10.24 -14.19 10.73
CA GLN A 69 -11.44 -14.27 9.92
C GLN A 69 -11.03 -14.72 8.52
N GLN A 70 -11.63 -15.82 8.08
CA GLN A 70 -11.53 -16.25 6.70
C GLN A 70 -12.61 -15.50 5.92
N THR A 71 -12.20 -14.56 5.08
CA THR A 71 -13.09 -13.91 4.12
C THR A 71 -12.93 -14.61 2.77
N ASP A 72 -14.07 -14.82 2.11
CA ASP A 72 -14.15 -15.31 0.74
C ASP A 72 -14.79 -14.19 -0.08
N ASP A 73 -13.96 -13.43 -0.79
CA ASP A 73 -14.38 -12.34 -1.65
C ASP A 73 -13.83 -12.52 -3.07
N GLU A 74 -14.03 -11.51 -3.93
CA GLU A 74 -13.58 -11.56 -5.33
C GLU A 74 -12.05 -11.73 -5.50
N TYR A 75 -11.28 -11.57 -4.42
CA TYR A 75 -9.82 -11.73 -4.39
C TYR A 75 -9.38 -13.08 -3.78
N GLY A 76 -10.33 -13.96 -3.47
CA GLY A 76 -10.11 -15.31 -2.97
C GLY A 76 -10.08 -15.41 -1.45
N ILE A 77 -9.75 -16.61 -0.97
CA ILE A 77 -9.75 -16.91 0.46
C ILE A 77 -8.54 -16.28 1.13
N HIS A 78 -8.79 -15.41 2.10
CA HIS A 78 -7.73 -14.78 2.89
C HIS A 78 -8.06 -14.77 4.38
N ASN A 79 -7.02 -14.92 5.20
CA ASN A 79 -7.11 -14.86 6.65
C ASN A 79 -6.64 -13.48 7.12
N TRP A 80 -7.52 -12.73 7.77
CA TRP A 80 -7.18 -11.42 8.31
C TRP A 80 -7.24 -11.51 9.83
N TRP A 81 -6.25 -10.91 10.48
CA TRP A 81 -6.25 -10.76 11.94
C TRP A 81 -7.17 -9.59 12.28
N VAL A 82 -8.24 -9.85 13.02
CA VAL A 82 -9.08 -8.79 13.61
C VAL A 82 -8.53 -8.46 14.99
N ILE A 83 -8.50 -7.19 15.37
CA ILE A 83 -8.01 -6.74 16.68
C ILE A 83 -9.13 -5.92 17.33
N GLU A 84 -9.69 -6.43 18.41
CA GLU A 84 -10.70 -5.73 19.20
C GLU A 84 -10.08 -5.31 20.52
N SER A 85 -10.26 -4.06 20.94
CA SER A 85 -9.74 -3.57 22.22
C SER A 85 -10.82 -2.92 23.08
N ARG A 86 -10.71 -3.11 24.40
CA ARG A 86 -11.47 -2.35 25.41
C ARG A 86 -10.52 -1.42 26.15
N ALA A 87 -10.96 -0.17 26.36
CA ALA A 87 -10.23 0.93 27.00
C ALA A 87 -9.03 1.48 26.19
N LEU A 88 -9.31 2.27 25.15
CA LEU A 88 -8.31 2.85 24.22
C LEU A 88 -7.67 4.16 24.68
N GLN A 89 -7.58 4.38 25.99
CA GLN A 89 -6.86 5.53 26.54
C GLN A 89 -5.48 5.09 27.05
N ASP A 90 -4.52 6.02 27.07
CA ASP A 90 -3.17 5.82 27.59
C ASP A 90 -2.48 4.55 27.06
N ALA A 91 -2.19 3.58 27.93
CA ALA A 91 -1.52 2.35 27.56
C ALA A 91 -2.36 1.49 26.60
N GLY A 92 -3.69 1.57 26.65
CA GLY A 92 -4.57 0.83 25.74
C GLY A 92 -4.47 1.26 24.29
N ARG A 93 -4.24 2.56 24.04
CA ARG A 93 -3.93 3.08 22.70
C ARG A 93 -2.58 2.57 22.20
N ALA A 94 -1.54 2.68 23.03
CA ALA A 94 -0.21 2.19 22.69
C ALA A 94 -0.20 0.67 22.41
N LEU A 95 -1.01 -0.09 23.14
CA LEU A 95 -1.21 -1.52 22.92
C LEU A 95 -1.96 -1.83 21.62
N TYR A 96 -3.05 -1.10 21.34
CA TYR A 96 -3.82 -1.23 20.10
C TYR A 96 -2.95 -1.00 18.87
N VAL A 97 -1.96 -0.12 18.98
CA VAL A 97 -0.96 0.16 17.95
C VAL A 97 0.11 -0.95 17.88
N ALA A 98 0.71 -1.30 19.02
CA ALA A 98 1.87 -2.17 19.07
C ALA A 98 1.60 -3.62 18.61
N ILE A 99 0.43 -4.17 18.95
CA ILE A 99 0.08 -5.55 18.59
C ILE A 99 -0.05 -5.76 17.07
N PRO A 100 -0.79 -4.92 16.32
CA PRO A 100 -0.78 -5.02 14.88
C PRO A 100 0.59 -4.78 14.25
N CYS A 101 1.47 -3.92 14.80
CA CYS A 101 2.86 -3.83 14.32
C CYS A 101 3.56 -5.20 14.38
N ALA A 102 3.45 -5.83 15.54
CA ALA A 102 4.15 -7.08 15.83
C ALA A 102 3.61 -8.19 14.92
N LEU A 103 2.28 -8.25 14.74
CA LEU A 103 1.64 -9.14 13.79
C LEU A 103 2.06 -8.86 12.35
N ALA A 104 2.09 -7.60 11.90
CA ALA A 104 2.46 -7.23 10.54
C ALA A 104 3.91 -7.65 10.23
N LYS A 105 4.81 -7.46 11.19
CA LYS A 105 6.20 -7.91 11.09
C LYS A 105 6.32 -9.43 10.95
N LEU A 106 5.49 -10.19 11.66
CA LEU A 106 5.50 -11.66 11.62
C LEU A 106 4.78 -12.26 10.42
N THR A 107 3.81 -11.53 9.87
CA THR A 107 2.94 -12.00 8.78
C THR A 107 3.26 -11.34 7.44
N ASN A 108 4.33 -10.54 7.39
CA ASN A 108 4.76 -9.80 6.21
C ASN A 108 3.67 -8.87 5.66
N GLY A 109 3.01 -8.11 6.54
CA GLY A 109 2.01 -7.09 6.19
C GLY A 109 0.58 -7.59 6.01
N LEU A 110 0.29 -8.87 6.26
CA LEU A 110 -1.06 -9.44 6.19
C LEU A 110 -1.83 -9.23 7.50
N THR A 111 -2.10 -7.97 7.85
CA THR A 111 -2.86 -7.58 9.06
C THR A 111 -3.85 -6.48 8.74
N GLY A 112 -5.06 -6.57 9.29
CA GLY A 112 -6.04 -5.49 9.29
C GLY A 112 -6.48 -5.14 10.70
N SER A 113 -7.31 -4.11 10.84
CA SER A 113 -8.02 -3.80 12.07
C SER A 113 -9.52 -3.87 11.81
N GLY A 114 -10.27 -4.51 12.70
CA GLY A 114 -11.73 -4.45 12.69
C GLY A 114 -12.22 -3.40 13.67
N ASP A 115 -13.21 -2.60 13.26
CA ASP A 115 -13.83 -1.59 14.12
C ASP A 115 -14.75 -2.25 15.14
N SER A 116 -14.27 -2.39 16.37
CA SER A 116 -15.12 -2.54 17.56
C SER A 116 -14.36 -2.10 18.81
N ALA A 117 -13.95 -0.83 18.80
CA ALA A 117 -13.56 -0.10 20.00
C ALA A 117 -14.79 0.04 20.93
N TRP A 118 -15.03 -0.92 21.82
CA TRP A 118 -16.11 -0.79 22.80
C TRP A 118 -15.61 -0.03 24.04
N HIS A 119 -15.95 1.25 24.12
CA HIS A 119 -15.84 2.02 25.37
C HIS A 119 -17.21 2.21 26.02
N ASN A 120 -17.21 2.49 27.32
CA ASN A 120 -18.39 2.79 28.15
C ASN A 120 -19.16 4.08 27.74
N GLY A 121 -19.61 4.18 26.48
CA GLY A 121 -20.58 5.18 26.02
C GLY A 121 -20.04 6.52 25.50
N ARG A 122 -18.74 6.64 25.19
CA ARG A 122 -18.16 7.77 24.43
C ARG A 122 -17.04 7.29 23.52
N ASP A 123 -17.22 7.45 22.22
CA ASP A 123 -16.24 7.12 21.19
C ASP A 123 -15.36 8.35 20.96
N ASP A 124 -14.19 8.42 21.61
CA ASP A 124 -13.24 9.51 21.37
C ASP A 124 -12.39 9.26 20.10
N TYR A 125 -12.28 7.99 19.63
CA TYR A 125 -11.57 7.57 18.42
C TYR A 125 -12.15 6.26 17.85
N THR A 126 -12.18 6.12 16.53
CA THR A 126 -12.45 4.85 15.82
C THR A 126 -11.17 4.00 15.70
N GLY A 127 -11.31 2.68 15.54
CA GLY A 127 -10.20 1.78 15.23
C GLY A 127 -9.50 2.19 13.92
N THR A 128 -10.28 2.68 12.96
CA THR A 128 -9.79 3.27 11.71
C THR A 128 -8.90 4.51 11.94
N GLU A 129 -9.32 5.47 12.77
CA GLU A 129 -8.51 6.67 13.07
C GLU A 129 -7.20 6.33 13.76
N MET A 130 -7.22 5.38 14.71
CA MET A 130 -5.99 4.92 15.35
C MET A 130 -5.10 4.12 14.40
N TRP A 131 -5.69 3.35 13.47
CA TRP A 131 -4.97 2.64 12.42
C TRP A 131 -4.31 3.62 11.44
N ASP A 132 -5.01 4.66 11.01
CA ASP A 132 -4.47 5.69 10.14
C ASP A 132 -3.36 6.50 10.82
N GLU A 133 -3.54 6.89 12.08
CA GLU A 133 -2.49 7.54 12.86
C GLU A 133 -1.28 6.62 13.01
N PHE A 134 -1.50 5.34 13.29
CA PHE A 134 -0.47 4.32 13.40
C PHE A 134 0.33 4.14 12.11
N VAL A 135 -0.37 4.02 10.98
CA VAL A 135 0.21 3.97 9.63
C VAL A 135 1.11 5.19 9.40
N GLN A 136 0.67 6.38 9.80
CA GLN A 136 1.40 7.63 9.56
C GLN A 136 2.60 7.83 10.48
N THR A 137 2.50 7.39 11.74
CA THR A 137 3.47 7.72 12.80
C THR A 137 4.49 6.61 13.07
N GLU A 138 4.07 5.35 13.09
CA GLU A 138 4.88 4.24 13.65
C GLU A 138 5.09 3.06 12.68
N LEU A 139 4.33 3.00 11.57
CA LEU A 139 4.62 2.15 10.39
C LEU A 139 5.17 2.94 9.18
N PRO A 140 6.30 3.68 9.27
CA PRO A 140 7.03 4.03 8.05
C PRO A 140 7.42 2.79 7.21
N TYR A 141 7.28 1.58 7.75
CA TYR A 141 7.83 0.32 7.25
C TYR A 141 6.78 -0.74 6.91
N CYS A 142 5.48 -0.48 7.09
CA CYS A 142 4.43 -1.32 6.49
C CYS A 142 3.63 -0.48 5.49
N PHE A 143 4.23 -0.31 4.31
CA PHE A 143 3.58 -0.16 3.01
C PHE A 143 2.61 1.00 2.74
N ALA A 144 2.38 1.92 3.68
CA ALA A 144 1.36 2.95 3.50
C ALA A 144 1.90 4.38 3.52
N LYS A 145 1.71 5.06 2.38
CA LYS A 145 1.35 6.47 2.24
C LYS A 145 2.33 7.54 2.71
N LYS A 146 3.62 7.27 2.98
CA LYS A 146 4.57 8.38 3.07
C LYS A 146 4.85 8.90 1.67
N PRO A 147 4.41 10.14 1.36
CA PRO A 147 4.76 10.71 0.09
C PRO A 147 6.27 10.85 -0.05
N PHE A 148 6.78 10.72 -1.26
CA PHE A 148 8.14 11.13 -1.58
C PHE A 148 8.12 12.08 -2.78
N PHE A 149 9.04 13.03 -2.77
CA PHE A 149 9.17 13.98 -3.87
C PHE A 149 9.99 13.36 -5.01
N CYS A 150 9.38 13.23 -6.18
CA CYS A 150 10.04 12.89 -7.43
C CYS A 150 10.49 14.18 -8.14
N PRO A 151 11.79 14.53 -8.15
CA PRO A 151 12.25 15.79 -8.73
C PRO A 151 12.06 15.84 -10.24
N VAL A 152 12.12 14.70 -10.93
CA VAL A 152 11.97 14.61 -12.38
C VAL A 152 10.55 14.94 -12.82
N LEU A 153 9.56 14.46 -12.08
CA LEU A 153 8.14 14.78 -12.32
C LEU A 153 7.71 16.08 -11.62
N ASN A 154 8.58 16.65 -10.78
CA ASN A 154 8.26 17.76 -9.87
C ASN A 154 6.96 17.51 -9.07
N ALA A 155 6.83 16.29 -8.56
CA ALA A 155 5.58 15.81 -7.95
C ALA A 155 5.85 15.09 -6.62
N GLU A 156 4.91 15.25 -5.69
CA GLU A 156 4.87 14.46 -4.47
C GLU A 156 4.01 13.21 -4.73
N LEU A 157 4.61 12.03 -4.61
CA LEU A 157 3.97 10.76 -4.94
C LEU A 157 3.67 9.95 -3.68
N ILE A 158 2.41 9.59 -3.51
CA ILE A 158 1.95 8.61 -2.53
C ILE A 158 2.29 7.22 -3.05
N VAL A 159 2.95 6.40 -2.25
CA VAL A 159 3.20 5.00 -2.61
C VAL A 159 2.03 4.16 -2.15
N GLU A 160 1.39 3.50 -3.11
CA GLU A 160 0.34 2.51 -2.92
C GLU A 160 0.89 1.15 -3.34
N GLY A 161 0.71 0.13 -2.49
CA GLY A 161 1.39 -1.15 -2.69
C GLY A 161 1.64 -1.92 -1.41
N GLY A 162 0.64 -2.66 -0.96
CA GLY A 162 0.74 -3.53 0.20
C GLY A 162 -0.51 -3.46 1.06
N GLY A 163 -1.05 -4.62 1.44
CA GLY A 163 -2.17 -4.75 2.37
C GLY A 163 -3.55 -4.47 1.77
N GLN A 164 -3.76 -3.31 1.15
CA GLN A 164 -5.11 -2.83 0.78
C GLN A 164 -5.80 -3.67 -0.31
N TRP A 165 -5.04 -4.43 -1.11
CA TRP A 165 -5.56 -5.27 -2.21
C TRP A 165 -4.95 -6.68 -2.23
N GLY A 166 -4.46 -7.18 -1.09
CA GLY A 166 -3.83 -8.52 -1.01
C GLY A 166 -2.47 -8.66 -1.73
N ARG A 167 -1.88 -7.55 -2.21
CA ARG A 167 -0.59 -7.55 -2.90
C ARG A 167 0.57 -7.75 -1.93
N LYS A 168 1.52 -8.60 -2.33
CA LYS A 168 2.74 -8.93 -1.57
C LYS A 168 3.92 -8.18 -2.19
N VAL A 169 4.10 -6.94 -1.74
CA VAL A 169 5.25 -6.12 -2.14
C VAL A 169 6.24 -6.12 -0.98
N THR A 170 7.54 -6.16 -1.26
CA THR A 170 8.60 -6.09 -0.24
C THR A 170 9.18 -4.68 -0.17
N GLU A 171 9.69 -4.25 0.99
CA GLU A 171 10.35 -2.95 1.12
C GLU A 171 11.56 -2.80 0.16
N PRO A 172 12.46 -3.79 0.00
CA PRO A 172 13.54 -3.71 -0.97
C PRO A 172 13.06 -3.52 -2.42
N TYR A 173 11.92 -4.11 -2.79
CA TYR A 173 11.31 -3.89 -4.09
C TYR A 173 10.79 -2.46 -4.24
N MET A 174 9.99 -1.98 -3.27
CA MET A 174 9.48 -0.61 -3.25
C MET A 174 10.60 0.42 -3.40
N ARG A 175 11.69 0.27 -2.63
CA ARG A 175 12.83 1.20 -2.69
C ARG A 175 13.50 1.22 -4.06
N ARG A 176 13.53 0.08 -4.77
CA ARG A 176 14.06 0.03 -6.14
C ARG A 176 13.13 0.73 -7.13
N CYS A 177 11.81 0.57 -7.02
CA CYS A 177 10.86 1.33 -7.83
C CYS A 177 10.97 2.84 -7.59
N GLN A 178 11.02 3.27 -6.33
CA GLN A 178 11.26 4.68 -5.97
C GLN A 178 12.59 5.19 -6.55
N ASN A 179 13.65 4.37 -6.48
CA ASN A 179 14.96 4.74 -7.00
C ASN A 179 14.94 4.96 -8.52
N VAL A 180 14.14 4.20 -9.27
CA VAL A 180 13.91 4.46 -10.70
C VAL A 180 13.28 5.83 -10.91
N LEU A 181 12.31 6.25 -10.09
CA LEU A 181 11.68 7.57 -10.24
C LEU A 181 12.61 8.73 -9.83
N LEU A 182 13.36 8.56 -8.74
CA LEU A 182 14.34 9.55 -8.28
C LEU A 182 15.48 9.78 -9.29
N HIS A 183 15.81 8.75 -10.06
CA HIS A 183 16.87 8.76 -11.06
C HIS A 183 16.34 8.34 -12.44
N MET A 184 15.14 8.83 -12.78
CA MET A 184 14.42 8.42 -13.99
C MET A 184 15.30 8.66 -15.21
N PRO A 185 15.59 7.62 -16.03
CA PRO A 185 16.36 7.80 -17.24
C PRO A 185 15.67 8.79 -18.19
N ASP A 186 16.43 9.68 -18.82
CA ASP A 186 15.90 10.66 -19.80
C ASP A 186 15.07 9.96 -20.88
N ALA A 187 15.50 8.79 -21.35
CA ALA A 187 14.77 8.01 -22.35
C ALA A 187 13.36 7.59 -21.89
N LEU A 188 13.19 7.26 -20.60
CA LEU A 188 11.89 6.93 -20.03
C LEU A 188 11.03 8.19 -19.88
N LEU A 189 11.61 9.29 -19.42
CA LEU A 189 10.92 10.57 -19.33
C LEU A 189 10.43 11.06 -20.70
N ASP A 190 11.28 10.98 -21.72
CA ASP A 190 10.96 11.33 -23.09
C ASP A 190 9.84 10.44 -23.65
N ALA A 191 9.85 9.15 -23.33
CA ALA A 191 8.79 8.22 -23.71
C ALA A 191 7.45 8.60 -23.06
N ILE A 192 7.45 8.91 -21.76
CA ILE A 192 6.25 9.36 -21.02
C ILE A 192 5.71 10.65 -21.64
N CYS A 193 6.58 11.66 -21.84
CA CYS A 193 6.19 12.93 -22.42
C CYS A 193 5.63 12.77 -23.85
N GLY A 194 6.29 11.98 -24.69
CA GLY A 194 5.87 11.71 -26.06
C GLY A 194 4.51 11.01 -26.11
N ALA A 195 4.33 9.96 -25.32
CA ALA A 195 3.08 9.22 -25.25
C ALA A 195 1.94 10.06 -24.68
N ALA A 196 2.18 10.85 -23.62
CA ALA A 196 1.20 11.77 -23.05
C ALA A 196 0.77 12.87 -24.02
N LYS A 197 1.74 13.44 -24.76
CA LYS A 197 1.42 14.41 -25.80
C LYS A 197 0.55 13.80 -26.89
N LYS A 198 0.89 12.59 -27.34
CA LYS A 198 0.09 11.86 -28.32
C LYS A 198 -1.32 11.59 -27.79
N TYR A 199 -1.45 11.10 -26.55
CA TYR A 199 -2.74 10.88 -25.91
C TYR A 199 -3.61 12.15 -25.90
N TRP A 200 -3.05 13.31 -25.54
CA TRP A 200 -3.77 14.58 -25.60
C TRP A 200 -4.21 14.98 -27.02
N LEU A 201 -3.34 14.77 -28.01
CA LEU A 201 -3.63 15.12 -29.39
C LEU A 201 -4.66 14.19 -30.04
N ASP A 202 -4.67 12.91 -29.67
CA ASP A 202 -5.62 11.91 -30.19
C ASP A 202 -6.97 11.99 -29.48
N THR A 203 -7.00 12.36 -28.19
CA THR A 203 -8.24 12.64 -27.44
C THR A 203 -8.92 13.96 -27.82
N LYS A 204 -8.59 14.55 -28.99
CA LYS A 204 -9.23 15.76 -29.56
C LYS A 204 -10.77 15.72 -29.53
N GLY A 205 -11.41 14.54 -29.50
CA GLY A 205 -12.86 14.41 -29.32
C GLY A 205 -13.42 14.81 -27.94
N TRP A 206 -12.60 14.85 -26.88
CA TRP A 206 -13.01 15.32 -25.54
C TRP A 206 -12.96 16.86 -25.38
N LYS A 207 -12.41 17.56 -26.40
CA LYS A 207 -12.02 18.97 -26.30
C LYS A 207 -13.15 19.99 -26.22
N GLU A 208 -14.41 19.60 -26.43
CA GLU A 208 -15.45 20.60 -26.67
C GLU A 208 -16.41 20.90 -25.51
N THR A 209 -16.41 20.16 -24.39
CA THR A 209 -17.42 20.41 -23.34
C THR A 209 -16.96 20.40 -21.87
N ASN A 210 -15.80 19.84 -21.49
CA ASN A 210 -15.50 19.56 -20.06
C ASN A 210 -14.06 19.88 -19.58
N ALA A 211 -13.29 20.69 -20.32
CA ALA A 211 -11.91 21.02 -19.91
C ALA A 211 -11.90 21.97 -18.70
N VAL A 212 -11.19 21.60 -17.63
CA VAL A 212 -11.02 22.44 -16.42
C VAL A 212 -10.15 23.66 -16.75
N ARG A 213 -9.16 23.49 -17.62
CA ARG A 213 -8.32 24.56 -18.17
C ARG A 213 -8.04 24.35 -19.66
N PRO A 214 -7.89 25.44 -20.44
CA PRO A 214 -7.44 25.33 -21.82
C PRO A 214 -6.00 24.83 -21.85
N VAL A 215 -5.78 23.68 -22.48
CA VAL A 215 -4.43 23.16 -22.75
C VAL A 215 -3.95 23.70 -24.08
N LEU A 216 -2.87 24.48 -24.04
CA LEU A 216 -2.30 25.20 -25.18
C LEU A 216 -1.25 24.37 -25.95
N MET A 217 -1.43 23.06 -25.99
CA MET A 217 -0.47 22.15 -26.62
C MET A 217 -0.88 21.83 -28.07
N THR A 218 0.09 21.96 -28.98
CA THR A 218 -0.06 21.67 -30.42
C THR A 218 0.85 20.52 -30.86
N GLU A 219 0.74 20.11 -32.12
CA GLU A 219 1.64 19.13 -32.73
C GLU A 219 3.11 19.61 -32.75
N ASP A 220 3.36 20.91 -32.72
CA ASP A 220 4.71 21.50 -32.74
C ASP A 220 5.30 21.74 -31.34
N SER A 221 4.48 21.71 -30.27
CA SER A 221 4.97 21.91 -28.90
C SER A 221 6.02 20.85 -28.52
N PRO A 222 7.11 21.19 -27.81
CA PRO A 222 7.99 20.19 -27.20
C PRO A 222 7.20 19.19 -26.33
N ALA A 223 7.50 17.89 -26.44
CA ALA A 223 6.74 16.86 -25.72
C ALA A 223 6.78 17.07 -24.19
N GLY A 224 7.91 17.51 -23.65
CA GLY A 224 8.08 17.77 -22.21
C GLY A 224 7.12 18.82 -21.63
N GLU A 225 6.56 19.71 -22.46
CA GLU A 225 5.57 20.70 -22.01
C GLU A 225 4.27 20.06 -21.52
N ILE A 226 3.99 18.79 -21.86
CA ILE A 226 2.77 18.11 -21.40
C ILE A 226 2.72 17.89 -19.89
N LEU A 227 3.88 17.79 -19.24
CA LEU A 227 3.94 17.53 -17.80
C LEU A 227 3.37 18.67 -16.97
N GLN A 228 3.31 19.90 -17.48
CA GLN A 228 2.65 21.00 -16.76
C GLN A 228 1.13 20.83 -16.62
N TYR A 229 0.55 19.90 -17.39
CA TYR A 229 -0.88 19.58 -17.41
C TYR A 229 -1.21 18.22 -16.81
N ILE A 230 -0.19 17.48 -16.35
CA ILE A 230 -0.34 16.17 -15.71
C ILE A 230 0.18 16.25 -14.29
N HIS A 231 -0.64 15.86 -13.34
CA HIS A 231 -0.28 15.79 -11.93
C HIS A 231 -0.28 14.32 -11.52
N PHE A 232 0.88 13.67 -11.62
CA PHE A 232 1.07 12.36 -11.00
C PHE A 232 1.07 12.53 -9.49
N ASP A 233 0.26 11.75 -8.80
CA ASP A 233 0.12 11.79 -7.33
C ASP A 233 0.35 10.43 -6.68
N THR A 234 0.40 9.35 -7.47
CA THR A 234 0.44 7.99 -6.95
C THR A 234 1.46 7.13 -7.69
N LEU A 235 2.33 6.46 -6.94
CA LEU A 235 3.14 5.32 -7.36
C LEU A 235 2.45 4.04 -6.90
N GLU A 236 1.96 3.26 -7.84
CA GLU A 236 1.26 2.00 -7.59
C GLU A 236 2.21 0.81 -7.80
N LEU A 237 2.30 -0.07 -6.79
CA LEU A 237 3.15 -1.24 -6.81
C LEU A 237 2.34 -2.53 -6.92
N TYR A 238 2.84 -3.43 -7.75
CA TYR A 238 2.24 -4.73 -8.01
C TYR A 238 3.13 -5.82 -7.43
N THR A 239 2.53 -6.91 -6.94
CA THR A 239 3.29 -8.11 -6.50
C THR A 239 4.21 -8.55 -7.65
N PRO A 240 5.54 -8.54 -7.47
CA PRO A 240 6.44 -8.91 -8.55
C PRO A 240 6.32 -10.39 -8.91
N LYS A 241 6.36 -10.71 -10.21
CA LYS A 241 6.54 -12.11 -10.68
C LYS A 241 7.96 -12.60 -10.43
N ASP A 242 8.93 -11.69 -10.57
CA ASP A 242 10.34 -11.87 -10.25
C ASP A 242 10.83 -10.63 -9.49
N GLU A 243 11.39 -10.85 -8.31
CA GLU A 243 12.00 -9.81 -7.50
C GLU A 243 13.21 -9.17 -8.20
N SER A 244 13.80 -9.73 -9.25
CA SER A 244 14.89 -9.07 -9.99
C SER A 244 14.43 -7.93 -10.91
N GLN A 245 13.19 -7.99 -11.39
CA GLN A 245 12.60 -7.02 -12.32
C GLN A 245 11.97 -5.86 -11.57
N ILE A 246 11.76 -4.73 -12.26
CA ILE A 246 11.10 -3.54 -11.70
C ILE A 246 9.85 -3.23 -12.52
N GLY A 247 8.68 -3.34 -11.92
CA GLY A 247 7.39 -3.03 -12.54
C GLY A 247 6.48 -2.19 -11.62
N PHE A 248 5.95 -1.08 -12.12
CA PHE A 248 5.04 -0.22 -11.36
C PHE A 248 4.15 0.63 -12.26
N GLY A 249 3.10 1.20 -11.67
CA GLY A 249 2.21 2.17 -12.30
C GLY A 249 2.40 3.57 -11.71
N LEU A 250 2.16 4.59 -12.52
CA LEU A 250 1.99 5.97 -12.07
C LEU A 250 0.58 6.42 -12.41
N PHE A 251 -0.13 6.94 -11.41
CA PHE A 251 -1.48 7.47 -11.58
C PHE A 251 -1.50 8.96 -11.30
N GLY A 252 -2.38 9.66 -12.01
CA GLY A 252 -2.51 11.09 -11.88
C GLY A 252 -3.74 11.67 -12.54
N LYS A 253 -3.84 13.00 -12.45
CA LYS A 253 -4.92 13.80 -13.02
C LYS A 253 -4.41 14.66 -14.16
N CYS A 254 -5.31 15.00 -15.07
CA CYS A 254 -5.01 15.88 -16.18
C CYS A 254 -5.84 17.16 -16.13
N ASP A 255 -5.21 18.31 -16.39
CA ASP A 255 -5.87 19.63 -16.38
C ASP A 255 -6.92 19.79 -17.49
N TRP A 256 -6.91 18.90 -18.50
CA TRP A 256 -7.80 18.96 -19.64
C TRP A 256 -9.17 18.28 -19.46
N GLY A 257 -9.48 17.78 -18.27
CA GLY A 257 -10.83 17.28 -17.98
C GLY A 257 -11.05 16.99 -16.50
N GLU A 258 -12.22 17.33 -15.97
CA GLU A 258 -12.53 17.18 -14.53
C GLU A 258 -12.44 15.71 -14.05
N ARG A 259 -12.62 14.77 -14.99
CA ARG A 259 -12.51 13.32 -14.76
C ARG A 259 -11.42 12.69 -15.63
N ALA A 260 -10.53 13.51 -16.21
CA ALA A 260 -9.43 13.01 -17.00
C ALA A 260 -8.33 12.53 -16.03
N TYR A 261 -8.27 11.23 -15.86
CA TYR A 261 -7.16 10.57 -15.17
C TYR A 261 -6.22 9.96 -16.20
N ILE A 262 -4.97 9.78 -15.78
CA ILE A 262 -3.92 9.18 -16.59
C ILE A 262 -3.22 8.09 -15.80
N GLU A 263 -2.87 7.02 -16.50
CA GLU A 263 -2.07 5.92 -16.00
C GLU A 263 -0.87 5.74 -16.92
N ALA A 264 0.32 5.59 -16.34
CA ALA A 264 1.53 5.18 -17.04
C ALA A 264 2.10 3.92 -16.38
N VAL A 265 2.31 2.86 -17.16
CA VAL A 265 2.82 1.58 -16.66
C VAL A 265 4.24 1.38 -17.15
N ILE A 266 5.14 1.08 -16.21
CA ILE A 266 6.58 0.94 -16.43
C ILE A 266 7.02 -0.46 -16.07
N LEU A 267 7.85 -1.07 -16.92
CA LEU A 267 8.51 -2.35 -16.69
C LEU A 267 9.97 -2.26 -17.15
N ASP A 268 10.92 -2.50 -16.26
CA ASP A 268 12.37 -2.48 -16.50
C ASP A 268 12.88 -1.21 -17.20
N ASN A 269 12.38 -0.05 -16.75
CA ASN A 269 12.62 1.29 -17.31
C ASN A 269 12.00 1.56 -18.69
N ASP A 270 11.17 0.66 -19.19
CA ASP A 270 10.42 0.86 -20.43
C ASP A 270 8.98 1.29 -20.11
N LEU A 271 8.48 2.30 -20.85
CA LEU A 271 7.07 2.66 -20.84
C LEU A 271 6.28 1.65 -21.69
N ILE A 272 5.40 0.88 -21.05
CA ILE A 272 4.65 -0.19 -21.73
C ILE A 272 3.21 0.20 -22.02
N TYR A 273 2.65 1.17 -21.28
CA TYR A 273 1.32 1.72 -21.47
C TYR A 273 1.27 3.16 -20.95
N LEU A 274 0.54 4.03 -21.65
CA LEU A 274 0.13 5.34 -21.15
C LEU A 274 -1.22 5.72 -21.75
N GLY A 275 -2.22 5.96 -20.91
CA GLY A 275 -3.58 6.27 -21.36
C GLY A 275 -4.51 6.64 -20.22
N GLY A 276 -5.80 6.42 -20.42
CA GLY A 276 -6.79 6.48 -19.33
C GLY A 276 -6.50 5.43 -18.26
N VAL A 277 -7.09 5.61 -17.08
CA VAL A 277 -6.94 4.66 -15.97
C VAL A 277 -7.74 3.39 -16.26
N GLU A 278 -7.00 2.29 -16.44
CA GLU A 278 -7.52 0.95 -16.70
C GLU A 278 -7.02 -0.08 -15.68
N MET A 279 -6.26 0.35 -14.67
CA MET A 279 -5.70 -0.48 -13.60
C MET A 279 -4.81 -1.60 -14.14
N MET A 280 -3.99 -1.25 -15.13
CA MET A 280 -3.14 -2.19 -15.85
C MET A 280 -1.98 -2.64 -14.97
N SER A 281 -1.71 -3.95 -14.97
CA SER A 281 -0.54 -4.48 -14.27
C SER A 281 0.68 -4.49 -15.21
N PRO A 282 1.88 -4.08 -14.75
CA PRO A 282 3.12 -4.23 -15.52
C PRO A 282 3.41 -5.69 -15.90
N TRP A 283 2.79 -6.64 -15.19
CA TRP A 283 2.93 -8.08 -15.43
C TRP A 283 1.98 -8.65 -16.47
N GLU A 284 1.06 -7.83 -16.97
CA GLU A 284 0.11 -8.13 -18.06
C GLU A 284 0.55 -7.42 -19.34
N TYR A 285 1.85 -7.52 -19.66
CA TYR A 285 2.50 -6.77 -20.74
C TYR A 285 1.79 -6.87 -22.11
N ASP A 286 1.34 -8.06 -22.49
CA ASP A 286 0.65 -8.24 -23.77
C ASP A 286 -0.69 -7.53 -23.81
N LYS A 287 -1.45 -7.55 -22.71
CA LYS A 287 -2.70 -6.79 -22.55
C LYS A 287 -2.44 -5.29 -22.59
N CYS A 288 -1.44 -4.81 -21.84
CA CYS A 288 -1.02 -3.40 -21.83
C CYS A 288 -0.72 -2.90 -23.25
N ARG A 289 -0.01 -3.71 -24.05
CA ARG A 289 0.32 -3.35 -25.43
C ARG A 289 -0.84 -3.43 -26.40
N GLU A 290 -1.73 -4.41 -26.23
CA GLU A 290 -2.94 -4.52 -27.05
C GLU A 290 -3.80 -3.27 -26.87
N GLU A 291 -4.09 -2.91 -25.63
CA GLU A 291 -4.89 -1.74 -25.25
C GLU A 291 -4.23 -0.44 -25.73
N TYR A 292 -2.91 -0.31 -25.55
CA TYR A 292 -2.18 0.84 -26.10
C TYR A 292 -2.25 0.92 -27.63
N ARG A 293 -2.17 -0.22 -28.33
CA ARG A 293 -2.29 -0.27 -29.79
C ARG A 293 -3.69 0.06 -30.27
N GLU A 294 -4.72 -0.40 -29.56
CA GLU A 294 -6.10 -0.07 -29.87
C GLU A 294 -6.36 1.42 -29.66
N ALA A 295 -5.83 1.99 -28.58
CA ALA A 295 -5.98 3.42 -28.27
C ALA A 295 -5.17 4.35 -29.21
N PHE A 296 -3.96 3.95 -29.64
CA PHE A 296 -3.00 4.85 -30.30
C PHE A 296 -2.41 4.35 -31.63
N GLY A 297 -2.83 3.18 -32.13
CA GLY A 297 -2.30 2.58 -33.36
C GLY A 297 -0.95 1.86 -33.19
N SER A 298 -0.25 1.60 -34.31
CA SER A 298 0.94 0.75 -34.32
C SER A 298 2.15 1.35 -33.58
N TYR A 299 2.70 0.51 -32.71
CA TYR A 299 3.85 0.71 -31.83
C TYR A 299 5.18 0.56 -32.61
N GLU A 300 5.55 1.53 -33.45
CA GLU A 300 6.79 1.45 -34.27
C GLU A 300 8.06 1.94 -33.57
N SER A 301 7.99 2.64 -32.42
CA SER A 301 9.16 3.24 -31.76
C SER A 301 9.80 2.39 -30.64
N PHE A 302 9.38 1.14 -30.44
CA PHE A 302 9.95 0.25 -29.41
C PHE A 302 10.44 -1.06 -30.05
N ASP A 303 11.54 -0.96 -30.80
CA ASP A 303 12.22 -2.08 -31.43
C ASP A 303 12.96 -2.95 -30.38
N ARG A 304 12.29 -4.02 -29.96
CA ARG A 304 12.70 -5.39 -29.50
C ARG A 304 14.14 -5.75 -29.06
N ARG A 305 15.16 -4.90 -29.11
CA ARG A 305 16.56 -5.35 -29.01
C ARG A 305 17.04 -5.70 -27.61
N ASN A 306 16.28 -5.43 -26.55
CA ASN A 306 16.73 -5.67 -25.18
C ASN A 306 16.16 -6.93 -24.51
N TYR A 307 15.09 -7.55 -25.01
CA TYR A 307 14.45 -8.70 -24.34
C TYR A 307 14.84 -10.10 -24.87
N ALA A 308 15.63 -10.19 -25.94
CA ALA A 308 16.14 -11.48 -26.45
C ALA A 308 17.47 -11.93 -25.82
N ARG A 309 17.88 -11.31 -24.70
CA ARG A 309 19.04 -11.72 -23.90
C ARG A 309 18.65 -11.79 -22.43
N ASN A 310 18.04 -12.90 -22.04
CA ASN A 310 18.32 -13.70 -20.84
C ASN A 310 17.36 -14.88 -20.78
#